data_AF-A0A3A0A1Y7-F1
#
_entry.id   AF-A0A3A0A1Y7-F1
#
_cell.length_a   1.000
_cell.length_b   1.000
_cell.length_c   1.000
_cell.angle_alpha   90.00
_cell.angle_beta   90.00
_cell.angle_gamma   90.00
#
_symmetry.space_group_name_H-M   'P 1'
#
loop_
_entity.id
_entity.type
_entity.pdbx_description
1 polymer ?
#
loop_
_entity_poly.entity_id
_entity_poly.type
_entity_poly.pdbx_seq_one_letter_code
_entity_poly.pdbx_strand_id
1 'polypeptide(L)' 'MTKSSKSAFMSTRKAAAGTTRSHLARKLLDEGLRMQAHPGVVFRSRPAGRRAGLALGPDIWEVARVFRQLDATGD' A
#
# COMPACT_ATOMS: atom_id res chain seq x y z
N MET A 1 34.31 -5.22 2.61
CA MET A 1 33.02 -5.92 2.87
C MET A 1 32.20 -4.98 3.73
N THR A 2 31.26 -4.21 3.20
CA THR A 2 29.84 -4.60 3.08
C THR A 2 29.25 -4.04 1.78
N LYS A 3 28.62 -4.93 1.00
CA LYS A 3 28.11 -4.65 -0.34
C LYS A 3 26.70 -4.06 -0.26
N SER A 4 26.48 -2.96 -0.99
CA SER A 4 25.26 -2.63 -1.75
C SER A 4 23.91 -2.67 -1.02
N SER A 5 23.45 -1.49 -0.56
CA SER A 5 22.00 -1.21 -0.51
C SER A 5 21.63 -0.26 -1.65
N LYS A 6 21.86 -0.74 -2.88
CA LYS A 6 21.52 -0.06 -4.13
C LYS A 6 20.25 -0.73 -4.68
N SER A 7 19.31 0.09 -5.11
CA SER A 7 18.25 -0.24 -6.07
C SER A 7 17.09 -1.13 -5.56
N ALA A 8 16.01 -0.49 -5.09
CA ALA A 8 14.67 -1.11 -5.21
C ALA A 8 13.49 -0.11 -5.25
N PHE A 9 13.70 1.21 -5.29
CA PHE A 9 12.57 2.15 -5.44
C PHE A 9 12.07 2.29 -6.90
N MET A 10 12.78 1.67 -7.85
CA MET A 10 12.42 1.73 -9.27
C MET A 10 12.10 0.31 -9.76
N SER A 11 10.83 -0.07 -9.75
CA SER A 11 10.35 -1.25 -10.48
C SER A 11 8.88 -1.14 -10.87
N THR A 12 8.71 -0.92 -12.18
CA THR A 12 7.65 -1.39 -13.07
C THR A 12 6.20 -0.96 -12.82
N ARG A 13 5.75 -0.01 -13.65
CA ARG A 13 4.38 0.13 -14.14
C ARG A 13 3.91 -1.16 -14.83
N LYS A 14 3.57 -2.22 -14.08
CA LYS A 14 2.85 -3.39 -14.61
C LYS A 14 1.55 -3.56 -13.86
N ALA A 15 0.53 -2.81 -14.27
CA ALA A 15 -0.87 -3.15 -14.03
C ALA A 15 -1.76 -2.30 -14.94
N ALA A 16 -1.89 -2.68 -16.21
CA ALA A 16 -3.02 -2.24 -17.05
C ALA A 16 -3.25 -3.16 -18.27
N ALA A 17 -2.93 -4.46 -18.20
CA ALA A 17 -3.49 -5.40 -19.16
C ALA A 17 -4.97 -5.62 -18.78
N GLY A 18 -5.84 -4.65 -19.10
CA GLY A 18 -7.30 -4.75 -18.88
C GLY A 18 -7.99 -3.53 -18.24
N THR A 19 -7.28 -2.46 -17.85
CA THR A 19 -7.91 -1.26 -17.27
C THR A 19 -7.82 -0.06 -18.21
N THR A 20 -8.90 0.71 -18.34
CA THR A 20 -8.89 1.95 -19.11
C THR A 20 -7.98 2.98 -18.44
N ARG A 21 -7.34 3.84 -19.24
CA ARG A 21 -6.44 4.91 -18.74
C ARG A 21 -7.13 5.80 -17.69
N SER A 22 -8.40 6.11 -17.91
CA SER A 22 -9.23 6.90 -17.00
C SER A 22 -9.44 6.21 -15.64
N HIS A 23 -9.64 4.89 -15.64
CA HIS A 23 -9.80 4.13 -14.41
C HIS A 23 -8.52 4.09 -13.58
N LEU A 24 -7.37 3.93 -14.24
CA LEU A 24 -6.07 4.01 -13.57
C LEU A 24 -5.82 5.42 -13.00
N ALA A 25 -6.13 6.47 -13.76
CA ALA A 25 -5.98 7.85 -13.29
C ALA A 25 -6.85 8.12 -12.05
N ARG A 26 -8.12 7.71 -12.08
CA ARG A 26 -9.03 7.87 -10.93
C ARG A 26 -8.49 7.16 -9.69
N LYS A 27 -8.04 5.92 -9.86
CA LYS A 27 -7.47 5.15 -8.75
C LYS A 27 -6.26 5.83 -8.14
N LEU A 28 -5.33 6.33 -8.96
CA LEU A 28 -4.14 7.02 -8.44
C LEU A 28 -4.49 8.33 -7.75
N LEU A 29 -5.51 9.06 -8.22
CA LEU A 29 -6.02 10.26 -7.56
C LEU A 29 -6.61 9.94 -6.19
N ASP A 30 -7.49 8.93 -6.12
CA ASP A 30 -8.10 8.51 -4.85
C ASP A 30 -7.04 8.04 -3.85
N GLU A 31 -6.00 7.33 -4.31
CA GLU A 31 -4.85 6.96 -3.49
C GLU A 31 -4.06 8.18 -3.00
N GLY A 32 -3.81 9.16 -3.87
CA GLY A 32 -3.13 10.41 -3.52
C GLY A 32 -3.86 11.20 -2.43
N LEU A 33 -5.17 11.37 -2.58
CA LEU A 33 -6.01 12.06 -1.59
C LEU A 33 -6.00 11.34 -0.23
N ARG A 34 -5.98 10.00 -0.23
CA ARG A 34 -5.89 9.21 1.01
C ARG A 34 -4.53 9.36 1.69
N MET A 35 -3.44 9.43 0.94
CA MET A 35 -2.11 9.67 1.50
C MET A 35 -1.98 11.09 2.06
N GLN A 36 -2.65 12.07 1.45
CA GLN A 36 -2.73 13.43 1.99
C GLN A 36 -3.50 13.47 3.32
N ALA A 37 -4.63 12.75 3.41
CA ALA A 37 -5.41 12.65 4.64
C ALA A 37 -4.70 11.84 5.74
N HIS A 38 -3.82 10.91 5.36
CA HIS A 38 -3.14 10.00 6.28
C HIS A 38 -1.64 9.92 5.95
N PRO A 39 -0.80 10.83 6.52
CA PRO A 39 0.62 10.96 6.17
C PRO A 39 1.49 9.71 6.39
N GLY A 40 1.01 8.73 7.16
CA GLY A 40 1.69 7.44 7.37
C GLY A 40 1.29 6.32 6.41
N VAL A 41 0.28 6.53 5.57
CA VAL A 41 -0.27 5.52 4.65
C VAL A 41 0.40 5.61 3.28
N VAL A 42 0.77 4.46 2.72
CA VAL A 42 1.33 4.33 1.37
C VAL A 42 0.64 3.20 0.60
N PHE A 43 0.52 3.35 -0.73
CA PHE A 43 -0.02 2.31 -1.61
C PHE A 43 1.12 1.60 -2.36
N ARG A 44 1.28 0.30 -2.11
CA ARG A 44 2.37 -0.53 -2.63
C ARG A 44 1.83 -1.61 -3.56
N SER A 45 2.57 -1.91 -4.64
CA SER A 45 2.25 -3.05 -5.50
C SER A 45 2.79 -4.34 -4.87
N ARG A 46 1.95 -5.36 -4.74
CA ARG A 46 2.32 -6.71 -4.30
C ARG A 46 1.79 -7.75 -5.30
N PRO A 47 2.28 -9.01 -5.26
CA PRO A 47 1.76 -10.09 -6.10
C PRO A 47 0.23 -10.26 -5.98
N ALA A 48 -0.32 -10.06 -4.79
CA ALA A 48 -1.75 -10.08 -4.51
C ALA A 48 -2.48 -8.75 -4.84
N GLY A 49 -1.87 -7.91 -5.68
CA GLY A 49 -2.39 -6.61 -6.08
C GLY A 49 -1.85 -5.42 -5.28
N ARG A 50 -2.39 -4.24 -5.58
CA ARG A 50 -2.01 -2.97 -4.95
C ARG A 50 -2.78 -2.77 -3.65
N ARG A 51 -2.09 -2.54 -2.53
CA ARG A 51 -2.66 -2.47 -1.18
C ARG A 51 -2.12 -1.29 -0.40
N ALA A 52 -2.92 -0.82 0.57
CA ALA A 52 -2.54 0.22 1.51
C ALA A 52 -1.78 -0.37 2.70
N GLY A 53 -0.70 0.29 3.10
CA GLY A 53 0.10 -0.08 4.26
C GLY A 53 0.76 1.12 4.91
N LEU A 54 1.37 0.90 6.07
CA LEU A 54 2.16 1.92 6.73
C LEU A 54 3.51 2.09 6.02
N ALA A 55 4.00 3.34 5.92
CA ALA A 55 5.22 3.70 5.20
C ALA A 55 6.42 2.80 5.56
N LEU A 56 6.60 2.53 6.86
CA LEU A 56 7.62 1.66 7.41
C LEU A 56 7.00 0.57 8.28
N GLY A 57 5.98 -0.12 7.75
CA GLY A 57 5.25 -1.05 8.57
C GLY A 57 4.31 -2.00 7.84
N PRO A 58 3.48 -2.71 8.63
CA PRO A 58 2.53 -3.68 8.13
C PRO A 58 1.50 -3.04 7.20
N ASP A 59 0.78 -3.89 6.47
CA ASP A 59 -0.38 -3.45 5.72
C ASP A 59 -1.53 -3.07 6.68
N ILE A 60 -2.38 -2.15 6.25
CA ILE A 60 -3.48 -1.64 7.09
C ILE A 60 -4.43 -2.77 7.51
N TRP A 61 -4.61 -3.79 6.67
CA TRP A 61 -5.46 -4.93 7.01
C TRP A 61 -4.90 -5.78 8.16
N GLU A 62 -3.57 -5.85 8.30
CA GLU A 62 -2.92 -6.57 9.40
C GLU A 62 -3.20 -5.84 10.71
N VAL A 63 -3.04 -4.52 10.70
CA VAL A 63 -3.38 -3.65 11.84
C VAL A 63 -4.86 -3.76 12.21
N ALA A 64 -5.76 -3.65 11.24
CA ALA A 64 -7.21 -3.74 11.48
C ALA A 64 -7.63 -5.13 11.99
N ARG A 65 -6.96 -6.20 11.54
CA ARG A 65 -7.20 -7.55 12.05
C ARG A 65 -6.80 -7.65 13.53
N VAL A 66 -5.59 -7.22 13.87
CA VAL A 66 -5.10 -7.25 15.25
C VAL A 66 -5.98 -6.40 16.15
N PHE A 67 -6.35 -5.19 15.69
CA PHE A 67 -7.23 -4.30 16.44
C PHE A 67 -8.56 -4.97 16.81
N ARG A 68 -9.23 -5.62 15.85
CA ARG A 68 -10.47 -6.36 16.12
C ARG A 68 -10.30 -7.55 17.06
N GLN A 69 -9.13 -8.20 17.06
CA GLN A 69 -8.85 -9.29 17.98
C GLN A 69 -8.63 -8.79 19.41
N LEU A 70 -7.95 -7.65 19.55
CA LEU A 70 -7.74 -7.01 20.86
C LEU A 70 -9.06 -6.52 21.44
N ASP A 71 -9.91 -5.91 20.62
CA ASP A 71 -11.25 -5.45 21.00
C ASP A 71 -12.08 -6.62 21.57
N ALA A 72 -12.10 -7.76 20.88
CA ALA A 72 -12.81 -8.96 21.32
C ALA A 72 -12.19 -9.66 22.56
N THR A 73 -10.97 -9.30 22.97
CA THR A 73 -10.31 -9.84 24.17
C THR A 73 -10.46 -8.90 25.37
N GLY A 74 -10.84 -7.64 25.15
CA GLY A 74 -11.03 -6.63 26.18
C GLY A 74 -12.42 -6.63 26.83
N ASP A 75 -13.34 -7.44 26.30
CA ASP A 75 -14.65 -7.80 26.89
C ASP A 75 -14.55 -9.06 27.77
#